data_AF-A0A7C1LGJ2-F1
#
_entry.id   AF-A0A7C1LGJ2-F1
#
_cell.length_a   1.000
_cell.length_b   1.000
_cell.length_c   1.000
_cell.angle_alpha   90.00
_cell.angle_beta   90.00
_cell.angle_gamma   90.00
#
_symmetry.space_group_name_H-M   'P 1'
#
loop_
_entity.id
_entity.type
_entity.pdbx_description
1 polymer ?
#
loop_
_entity_poly.entity_id
_entity_poly.type
_entity_poly.pdbx_seq_one_letter_code
_entity_poly.pdbx_strand_id
1 'polypeptide(L)'
;MNHPKASPFSRVEQKVGLSKIIIEYSRPSARGRTLFGNQENGEPGLVPYGRIWRVGANESTKISFDSDVIIDNQELKKGIYALYAFPEKDQWQIVFHNNSTHWGDGRTNYNPKEDALRILVLPIKTHDFQETFLISFDELDHNRASMIWSWGNTQISIPIQLDTKSIMQRQIDKELSSSASAQTFYETARYYQEQGIYLIEALSYVDSAIEKGGDTYYYHRIRSLILADLNRYTEAIKVAELSLELARKEGKDEFVRLNENNIRKWQTLLPHNK
;
A
#
# COMPACT_ATOMS: atom_id res chain seq x y z
N MET A 1 7.59 -9.05 -39.45
CA MET A 1 6.46 -9.85 -38.91
C MET A 1 6.44 -9.63 -37.40
N ASN A 2 5.32 -9.20 -36.82
CA ASN A 2 5.20 -9.01 -35.36
C ASN A 2 4.81 -10.35 -34.73
N HIS A 3 5.77 -11.05 -34.12
CA HIS A 3 5.49 -12.28 -33.37
C HIS A 3 5.12 -11.95 -31.92
N PRO A 4 4.18 -12.69 -31.30
CA PRO A 4 3.91 -12.58 -29.87
C PRO A 4 5.19 -12.76 -29.05
N LYS A 5 5.46 -11.83 -28.13
CA LYS A 5 6.61 -11.95 -27.23
C LYS A 5 6.39 -13.12 -26.25
N ALA A 6 7.40 -13.96 -26.05
CA ALA A 6 7.34 -15.08 -25.11
C ALA A 6 7.09 -14.63 -23.65
N SER A 7 7.49 -13.40 -23.33
CA SER A 7 7.21 -12.72 -22.06
C SER A 7 6.48 -11.42 -22.37
N PRO A 8 5.13 -11.41 -22.29
CA PRO A 8 4.33 -10.22 -22.54
C PRO A 8 4.66 -9.09 -21.57
N PHE A 9 4.54 -7.85 -22.04
CA PHE A 9 4.69 -6.65 -21.22
C PHE A 9 3.48 -6.47 -20.29
N SER A 10 3.71 -5.89 -19.12
CA SER A 10 2.70 -5.51 -18.15
C SER A 10 3.10 -4.21 -17.46
N ARG A 11 2.07 -3.43 -17.08
CA ARG A 11 2.20 -2.21 -16.31
C ARG A 11 1.27 -2.29 -15.10
N VAL A 12 1.82 -2.03 -13.92
CA VAL A 12 1.06 -1.92 -12.66
C VAL A 12 1.18 -0.49 -12.18
N GLU A 13 0.06 0.13 -11.84
CA GLU A 13 0.02 1.47 -11.25
C GLU A 13 -0.73 1.38 -9.92
N GLN A 14 -0.08 1.80 -8.85
CA GLN A 14 -0.64 1.76 -7.50
C GLN A 14 -0.52 3.12 -6.84
N LYS A 15 -1.64 3.65 -6.34
CA LYS A 15 -1.63 4.78 -5.42
C LYS A 15 -1.53 4.28 -4.00
N VAL A 16 -0.65 4.87 -3.20
CA VAL A 16 -0.49 4.56 -1.78
C VAL A 16 -0.44 5.89 -1.05
N GLY A 17 -1.44 6.14 -0.21
CA GLY A 17 -1.71 7.48 0.30
C GLY A 17 -1.84 8.51 -0.84
N LEU A 18 -0.95 9.51 -0.83
CA LEU A 18 -0.93 10.59 -1.82
C LEU A 18 0.09 10.38 -2.95
N SER A 19 0.84 9.28 -2.95
CA SER A 19 1.87 9.03 -3.93
C SER A 19 1.49 7.89 -4.88
N LYS A 20 2.23 7.79 -5.98
CA LYS A 20 2.04 6.81 -7.04
C LYS A 20 3.32 6.02 -7.28
N ILE A 21 3.14 4.71 -7.37
CA ILE A 21 4.17 3.74 -7.74
C ILE A 21 3.76 3.12 -9.08
N ILE A 22 4.67 3.12 -10.05
CA ILE A 22 4.44 2.49 -11.37
C ILE A 22 5.52 1.43 -11.60
N ILE A 23 5.11 0.25 -12.03
CA ILE A 23 6.01 -0.84 -12.42
C ILE A 23 5.76 -1.20 -13.88
N GLU A 24 6.82 -1.23 -14.67
CA GLU A 24 6.81 -1.60 -16.09
C GLU A 24 7.77 -2.76 -16.30
N TYR A 25 7.25 -3.91 -16.74
CA TYR A 25 8.04 -5.14 -16.81
C TYR A 25 7.50 -6.13 -17.84
N SER A 26 8.39 -7.00 -18.36
CA SER A 26 7.95 -8.18 -19.10
C SER A 26 7.89 -9.39 -18.17
N ARG A 27 6.81 -10.16 -18.27
CA ARG A 27 6.48 -11.25 -17.35
C ARG A 27 6.94 -12.62 -17.90
N PRO A 28 8.06 -13.21 -17.43
CA PRO A 28 8.45 -14.56 -17.83
C PRO A 28 7.51 -15.63 -17.24
N SER A 29 7.29 -16.71 -17.99
CA SER A 29 6.52 -17.89 -17.56
C SER A 29 7.45 -19.04 -17.17
N ALA A 30 7.04 -19.88 -16.22
CA ALA A 30 7.82 -21.04 -15.79
C ALA A 30 7.91 -22.11 -16.88
N ARG A 31 6.78 -22.47 -17.51
CA ARG A 31 6.68 -23.48 -18.58
C ARG A 31 7.33 -24.81 -18.19
N GLY A 32 7.09 -25.26 -16.96
CA GLY A 32 7.64 -26.52 -16.42
C GLY A 32 9.14 -26.50 -16.10
N ARG A 33 9.81 -25.35 -16.20
CA ARG A 33 11.24 -25.23 -15.90
C ARG A 33 11.47 -24.91 -14.43
N THR A 34 12.59 -25.39 -13.88
CA THR A 34 13.06 -24.97 -12.55
C THR A 34 13.40 -23.49 -12.59
N LEU A 35 12.80 -22.72 -11.68
CA LEU A 35 12.95 -21.27 -11.64
C LEU A 35 14.25 -20.85 -10.95
N PHE A 36 14.39 -21.14 -9.66
CA PHE A 36 15.50 -20.65 -8.83
C PHE A 36 16.49 -21.77 -8.49
N GLY A 37 17.78 -21.44 -8.39
CA GLY A 37 18.82 -22.41 -8.03
C GLY A 37 19.21 -23.35 -9.18
N ASN A 38 19.37 -24.63 -8.86
CA ASN A 38 19.71 -25.69 -9.82
C ASN A 38 18.55 -26.67 -9.99
N GLN A 39 18.46 -27.25 -11.18
CA GLN A 39 17.62 -28.39 -11.51
C GLN A 39 18.12 -29.66 -10.81
N GLU A 40 17.27 -30.70 -10.77
CA GLU A 40 17.63 -32.00 -10.17
C GLU A 40 18.83 -32.66 -10.85
N ASN A 41 19.01 -32.44 -12.15
CA ASN A 41 20.15 -32.94 -12.92
C ASN A 41 21.44 -32.13 -12.72
N GLY A 42 21.43 -31.11 -11.83
CA GLY A 42 22.57 -30.24 -11.54
C GLY A 42 22.73 -29.04 -12.45
N GLU A 43 21.96 -28.94 -13.54
CA GLU A 43 22.00 -27.78 -14.44
C GLU A 43 21.38 -26.54 -13.79
N PRO A 44 21.80 -25.32 -14.13
CA PRO A 44 21.20 -24.10 -13.59
C PRO A 44 19.71 -23.97 -13.96
N GLY A 45 18.91 -23.46 -13.04
CA GLY A 45 17.54 -23.01 -13.31
C GLY A 45 17.51 -21.73 -14.15
N LEU A 46 16.31 -21.17 -14.34
CA LEU A 46 16.16 -19.88 -15.06
C LEU A 46 16.86 -18.72 -14.36
N VAL A 47 16.87 -18.74 -13.03
CA VAL A 47 17.50 -17.76 -12.16
C VAL A 47 18.38 -18.50 -11.15
N PRO A 48 19.63 -18.83 -11.52
CA PRO A 48 20.52 -19.57 -10.66
C PRO A 48 20.87 -18.78 -9.40
N TYR A 49 21.04 -19.46 -8.27
CA TYR A 49 21.53 -18.82 -7.05
C TYR A 49 22.97 -18.32 -7.21
N GLY A 50 23.35 -17.31 -6.43
CA GLY A 50 24.67 -16.67 -6.52
C GLY A 50 24.90 -15.89 -7.81
N ARG A 51 23.84 -15.63 -8.59
CA ARG A 51 23.92 -14.85 -9.84
C ARG A 51 22.97 -13.65 -9.79
N ILE A 52 23.42 -12.56 -10.40
CA ILE A 52 22.59 -11.39 -10.64
C ILE A 52 21.43 -11.75 -11.57
N TRP A 53 20.25 -11.24 -11.23
CA TRP A 53 19.05 -11.29 -12.05
C TRP A 53 18.57 -9.87 -12.32
N ARG A 54 18.62 -9.45 -13.59
CA ARG A 54 17.84 -8.32 -14.07
C ARG A 54 16.37 -8.74 -14.07
N VAL A 55 15.61 -8.26 -13.11
CA VAL A 55 14.26 -8.77 -12.78
C VAL A 55 13.34 -8.70 -14.01
N GLY A 56 12.57 -9.76 -14.22
CA GLY A 56 11.70 -9.94 -15.39
C GLY A 56 12.42 -10.47 -16.63
N ALA A 57 11.89 -10.15 -17.81
CA ALA A 57 12.43 -10.56 -19.12
C ALA A 57 12.61 -9.36 -20.06
N ASN A 58 13.37 -9.51 -21.14
CA ASN A 58 13.62 -8.46 -22.15
C ASN A 58 14.28 -7.18 -21.58
N GLU A 59 13.50 -6.11 -21.41
CA GLU A 59 13.90 -4.82 -20.83
C GLU A 59 13.93 -4.89 -19.30
N SER A 60 14.84 -4.13 -18.67
CA SER A 60 14.85 -3.95 -17.20
C SER A 60 13.45 -3.65 -16.68
N THR A 61 13.04 -4.39 -15.64
CA THR A 61 11.86 -4.01 -14.86
C THR A 61 12.12 -2.63 -14.26
N LYS A 62 11.28 -1.66 -14.59
CA LYS A 62 11.37 -0.30 -14.07
C LYS A 62 10.35 -0.11 -12.97
N ILE A 63 10.77 0.52 -11.88
CA ILE A 63 9.89 1.03 -10.84
C ILE A 63 10.04 2.55 -10.77
N SER A 64 8.92 3.27 -10.77
CA SER A 64 8.87 4.72 -10.71
C SER A 64 8.12 5.17 -9.47
N PHE A 65 8.70 6.13 -8.74
CA PHE A 65 8.10 6.79 -7.59
C PHE A 65 7.95 8.29 -7.88
N ASP A 66 6.78 8.87 -7.61
CA ASP A 66 6.56 10.32 -7.75
C ASP A 66 6.83 11.11 -6.46
N SER A 67 7.03 10.43 -5.34
CA SER A 67 7.53 10.96 -4.07
C SER A 67 8.74 10.18 -3.58
N ASP A 68 9.48 10.75 -2.64
CA ASP A 68 10.47 9.98 -1.87
C ASP A 68 9.75 8.85 -1.11
N VAL A 69 10.45 7.74 -0.90
CA VAL A 69 9.95 6.55 -0.20
C VAL A 69 10.98 6.05 0.79
N ILE A 70 10.55 5.25 1.75
CA ILE A 70 11.41 4.51 2.67
C ILE A 70 11.20 3.02 2.42
N ILE A 71 12.28 2.28 2.19
CA ILE A 71 12.25 0.84 1.94
C ILE A 71 13.31 0.22 2.85
N ASP A 72 12.91 -0.75 3.68
CA ASP A 72 13.80 -1.37 4.68
C ASP A 72 14.52 -0.32 5.57
N ASN A 73 13.77 0.68 6.05
CA ASN A 73 14.26 1.83 6.84
C ASN A 73 15.32 2.70 6.15
N GLN A 74 15.50 2.57 4.84
CA GLN A 74 16.42 3.39 4.05
C GLN A 74 15.63 4.31 3.11
N GLU A 75 16.04 5.58 3.04
CA GLU A 75 15.43 6.54 2.12
C GLU A 75 15.82 6.24 0.66
N LEU A 76 14.84 6.28 -0.24
CA LEU A 76 15.03 6.28 -1.68
C LEU A 76 14.30 7.49 -2.26
N LYS A 77 15.01 8.33 -3.01
CA LYS A 77 14.43 9.54 -3.60
C LYS A 77 13.41 9.20 -4.68
N LYS A 78 12.50 10.14 -4.96
CA LYS A 78 11.61 10.03 -6.12
C LYS A 78 12.44 9.86 -7.40
N GLY A 79 11.98 9.01 -8.30
CA GLY A 79 12.75 8.68 -9.49
C GLY A 79 12.30 7.40 -10.16
N ILE A 80 13.05 7.01 -11.19
CA ILE A 80 12.87 5.77 -11.94
C ILE A 80 14.09 4.90 -11.70
N TYR A 81 13.87 3.65 -11.29
CA TYR A 81 14.92 2.70 -10.96
C TYR A 81 14.72 1.40 -11.73
N ALA A 82 15.81 0.75 -12.14
CA ALA A 82 15.76 -0.65 -12.55
C ALA A 82 15.80 -1.57 -11.32
N LEU A 83 15.02 -2.65 -11.37
CA LEU A 83 15.03 -3.69 -10.35
C LEU A 83 16.01 -4.81 -10.71
N TYR A 84 16.94 -5.06 -9.78
CA TYR A 84 17.84 -6.20 -9.81
C TYR A 84 17.68 -7.04 -8.54
N ALA A 85 17.96 -8.33 -8.66
CA ALA A 85 18.01 -9.24 -7.53
C ALA A 85 19.30 -10.07 -7.57
N PHE A 86 19.76 -10.48 -6.39
CA PHE A 86 20.80 -11.49 -6.21
C PHE A 86 20.20 -12.61 -5.36
N PRO A 87 19.55 -13.58 -6.00
CA PRO A 87 18.88 -14.66 -5.29
C PRO A 87 19.87 -15.62 -4.64
N GLU A 88 19.65 -15.92 -3.37
CA GLU A 88 20.18 -17.11 -2.69
C GLU A 88 19.02 -17.96 -2.18
N LYS A 89 19.35 -19.11 -1.59
CA LYS A 89 18.35 -20.02 -1.02
C LYS A 89 17.53 -19.37 0.09
N ASP A 90 18.21 -18.69 1.02
CA ASP A 90 17.60 -18.24 2.28
C ASP A 90 17.41 -16.72 2.35
N GLN A 91 18.08 -15.95 1.49
CA GLN A 91 18.05 -14.49 1.52
C GLN A 91 18.33 -13.92 0.13
N TRP A 92 17.60 -12.89 -0.27
CA TRP A 92 17.83 -12.20 -1.54
C TRP A 92 18.28 -10.78 -1.27
N GLN A 93 19.25 -10.30 -2.05
CA GLN A 93 19.52 -8.87 -2.14
C GLN A 93 18.68 -8.29 -3.27
N ILE A 94 17.89 -7.25 -2.98
CA ILE A 94 17.15 -6.51 -3.99
C ILE A 94 17.79 -5.14 -4.15
N VAL A 95 17.93 -4.69 -5.40
CA VAL A 95 18.60 -3.45 -5.74
C VAL A 95 17.68 -2.58 -6.60
N PHE A 96 17.61 -1.31 -6.20
CA PHE A 96 17.05 -0.21 -6.99
C PHE A 96 18.22 0.51 -7.63
N HIS A 97 18.36 0.37 -8.95
CA HIS A 97 19.53 0.83 -9.70
C HIS A 97 19.21 2.08 -10.53
N ASN A 98 20.06 3.10 -10.49
CA ASN A 98 19.82 4.38 -11.18
C ASN A 98 19.78 4.25 -12.71
N ASN A 99 20.57 3.33 -13.28
CA ASN A 99 20.54 3.09 -14.71
C ASN A 99 19.44 2.08 -15.08
N SER A 100 18.36 2.59 -15.70
CA SER A 100 17.20 1.81 -16.11
C SER A 100 17.21 1.35 -17.58
N THR A 101 18.34 1.52 -18.28
CA THR A 101 18.43 1.30 -19.74
C THR A 101 19.00 -0.07 -20.13
N HIS A 102 19.46 -0.84 -19.14
CA HIS A 102 20.08 -2.13 -19.38
C HIS A 102 19.10 -3.16 -19.96
N TRP A 103 19.64 -4.04 -20.81
CA TRP A 103 18.95 -5.14 -21.48
C TRP A 103 19.65 -6.48 -21.17
N GLY A 104 19.00 -7.61 -21.46
CA GLY A 104 19.64 -8.94 -21.46
C GLY A 104 19.70 -9.56 -20.06
N ASP A 105 20.79 -10.18 -19.66
CA ASP A 105 20.96 -10.60 -18.25
C ASP A 105 21.50 -9.45 -17.36
N GLY A 106 21.88 -8.32 -17.98
CA GLY A 106 22.39 -7.12 -17.32
C GLY A 106 23.76 -7.30 -16.67
N ARG A 107 24.38 -8.48 -16.75
CA ARG A 107 25.52 -8.86 -15.89
C ARG A 107 26.79 -8.10 -16.23
N THR A 108 27.09 -7.92 -17.51
CA THR A 108 28.34 -7.25 -17.96
C THR A 108 28.28 -5.73 -17.79
N ASN A 109 27.08 -5.17 -17.75
CA ASN A 109 26.86 -3.72 -17.73
C ASN A 109 26.48 -3.23 -16.32
N TYR A 110 26.24 -4.13 -15.38
CA TYR A 110 25.90 -3.78 -14.02
C TYR A 110 27.09 -3.14 -13.28
N ASN A 111 26.85 -1.98 -12.67
CA ASN A 111 27.85 -1.24 -11.91
C ASN A 111 27.33 -0.99 -10.49
N PRO A 112 27.90 -1.63 -9.45
CA PRO A 112 27.46 -1.42 -8.06
C PRO A 112 27.49 0.04 -7.58
N LYS A 113 28.29 0.90 -8.22
CA LYS A 113 28.33 2.34 -7.90
C LYS A 113 27.07 3.10 -8.31
N GLU A 114 26.22 2.50 -9.15
CA GLU A 114 24.96 3.06 -9.61
C GLU A 114 23.75 2.55 -8.79
N ASP A 115 23.98 1.71 -7.78
CA ASP A 115 22.94 1.31 -6.81
C ASP A 115 22.45 2.54 -6.05
N ALA A 116 21.16 2.85 -6.16
CA ALA A 116 20.52 3.87 -5.35
C ALA A 116 20.14 3.32 -3.96
N LEU A 117 19.74 2.05 -3.92
CA LEU A 117 19.37 1.35 -2.70
C LEU A 117 19.60 -0.16 -2.88
N ARG A 118 20.06 -0.81 -1.81
CA ARG A 118 20.15 -2.26 -1.68
C ARG A 118 19.54 -2.70 -0.36
N ILE A 119 18.65 -3.69 -0.42
CA ILE A 119 17.94 -4.24 0.74
C ILE A 119 18.08 -5.75 0.79
N LEU A 120 17.79 -6.33 1.95
CA LEU A 120 17.70 -7.78 2.14
C LEU A 120 16.25 -8.19 2.34
N VAL A 121 15.83 -9.24 1.64
CA VAL A 121 14.49 -9.83 1.81
C VAL A 121 14.59 -11.35 1.91
N LEU A 122 13.60 -11.94 2.58
CA LEU A 122 13.53 -13.39 2.76
C LEU A 122 12.54 -13.99 1.76
N PRO A 123 12.97 -14.90 0.87
CA PRO A 123 12.04 -15.65 0.04
C PRO A 123 11.26 -16.63 0.91
N ILE A 124 9.95 -16.68 0.70
CA ILE A 124 9.07 -17.68 1.30
C ILE A 124 8.58 -18.65 0.24
N LYS A 125 8.31 -19.89 0.67
CA LYS A 125 7.68 -20.90 -0.18
C LYS A 125 6.16 -20.75 -0.10
N THR A 126 5.51 -20.61 -1.24
CA THR A 126 4.04 -20.56 -1.34
C THR A 126 3.45 -21.92 -1.65
N HIS A 127 2.21 -22.16 -1.23
CA HIS A 127 1.46 -23.36 -1.59
C HIS A 127 1.09 -23.37 -3.08
N ASP A 128 0.50 -22.27 -3.55
CA ASP A 128 0.03 -22.15 -4.92
C ASP A 128 1.18 -21.85 -5.88
N PHE A 129 1.11 -22.44 -7.08
CA PHE A 129 2.11 -22.28 -8.12
C PHE A 129 1.76 -21.10 -9.04
N GLN A 130 2.60 -20.06 -9.02
CA GLN A 130 2.48 -18.89 -9.87
C GLN A 130 3.18 -19.11 -11.22
N GLU A 131 2.44 -19.53 -12.26
CA GLU A 131 3.03 -19.86 -13.57
C GLU A 131 3.78 -18.69 -14.22
N THR A 132 3.26 -17.47 -14.12
CA THR A 132 3.84 -16.28 -14.78
C THR A 132 4.23 -15.26 -13.75
N PHE A 133 5.49 -14.78 -13.80
CA PHE A 133 6.03 -13.82 -12.84
C PHE A 133 5.08 -12.65 -12.62
N LEU A 134 4.75 -12.40 -11.37
CA LEU A 134 3.80 -11.37 -10.96
C LEU A 134 4.49 -10.44 -9.98
N ILE A 135 4.36 -9.14 -10.24
CA ILE A 135 4.58 -8.10 -9.25
C ILE A 135 3.22 -7.47 -8.93
N SER A 136 2.86 -7.46 -7.66
CA SER A 136 1.61 -6.88 -7.14
C SER A 136 1.85 -6.05 -5.89
N PHE A 137 0.83 -5.31 -5.46
CA PHE A 137 0.84 -4.57 -4.20
C PHE A 137 -0.27 -5.11 -3.29
N ASP A 138 0.03 -5.24 -2.01
CA ASP A 138 -0.90 -5.67 -0.96
C ASP A 138 -0.65 -4.87 0.33
N GLU A 139 -1.43 -5.14 1.38
CA GLU A 139 -1.31 -4.53 2.71
C GLU A 139 -1.27 -3.00 2.66
N LEU A 140 -2.13 -2.43 1.82
CA LEU A 140 -2.18 -0.99 1.61
C LEU A 140 -2.83 -0.27 2.78
N ASP A 141 -2.18 0.79 3.23
CA ASP A 141 -2.80 1.85 4.01
C ASP A 141 -2.36 3.23 3.53
N HIS A 142 -2.60 4.27 4.34
CA HIS A 142 -2.31 5.64 3.96
C HIS A 142 -0.80 5.93 3.83
N ASN A 143 0.06 5.16 4.49
CA ASN A 143 1.50 5.42 4.54
C ASN A 143 2.34 4.23 4.06
N ARG A 144 1.78 3.04 3.81
CA ARG A 144 2.56 1.89 3.36
C ARG A 144 1.84 1.00 2.36
N ALA A 145 2.65 0.23 1.63
CA ALA A 145 2.22 -0.92 0.85
C ALA A 145 3.34 -1.98 0.85
N SER A 146 2.95 -3.23 0.69
CA SER A 146 3.87 -4.35 0.48
C SER A 146 3.93 -4.67 -1.01
N MET A 147 5.09 -4.49 -1.65
CA MET A 147 5.31 -4.92 -3.03
C MET A 147 5.68 -6.41 -3.02
N ILE A 148 4.81 -7.24 -3.60
CA ILE A 148 4.93 -8.70 -3.60
C ILE A 148 5.42 -9.16 -4.98
N TRP A 149 6.47 -9.98 -5.00
CA TRP A 149 6.89 -10.67 -6.22
C TRP A 149 6.65 -12.17 -6.05
N SER A 150 5.95 -12.78 -7.01
CA SER A 150 5.61 -14.20 -6.98
C SER A 150 5.97 -14.90 -8.30
N TRP A 151 6.68 -16.02 -8.22
CA TRP A 151 6.98 -16.90 -9.36
C TRP A 151 7.18 -18.35 -8.92
N GLY A 152 6.47 -19.28 -9.56
CA GLY A 152 6.39 -20.67 -9.13
C GLY A 152 5.89 -20.73 -7.69
N ASN A 153 6.58 -21.45 -6.82
CA ASN A 153 6.28 -21.51 -5.38
C ASN A 153 7.16 -20.56 -4.55
N THR A 154 7.70 -19.49 -5.13
CA THR A 154 8.56 -18.53 -4.41
C THR A 154 7.89 -17.17 -4.40
N GLN A 155 7.86 -16.55 -3.22
CA GLN A 155 7.39 -15.19 -3.03
C GLN A 155 8.38 -14.39 -2.18
N ILE A 156 8.56 -13.11 -2.50
CA ILE A 156 9.21 -12.13 -1.63
C ILE A 156 8.25 -10.95 -1.40
N SER A 157 8.41 -10.28 -0.24
CA SER A 157 7.70 -9.05 0.09
C SER A 157 8.70 -7.94 0.34
N ILE A 158 8.47 -6.78 -0.27
CA ILE A 158 9.29 -5.57 -0.13
C ILE A 158 8.40 -4.48 0.47
N PRO A 159 8.56 -4.13 1.75
CA PRO A 159 7.75 -3.08 2.38
C PRO A 159 8.18 -1.70 1.88
N ILE A 160 7.21 -0.90 1.47
CA ILE A 160 7.40 0.47 1.00
C ILE A 160 6.61 1.39 1.92
N GLN A 161 7.28 2.38 2.50
CA GLN A 161 6.68 3.42 3.32
C GLN A 161 6.80 4.78 2.64
N LEU A 162 5.84 5.65 2.93
CA LEU A 162 5.66 6.96 2.32
C LEU A 162 5.40 8.01 3.39
N ASP A 163 5.80 9.24 3.10
CA ASP A 163 5.58 10.39 4.00
C ASP A 163 4.21 11.05 3.79
N THR A 164 3.15 10.24 3.61
CA THR A 164 1.79 10.76 3.40
C THR A 164 1.34 11.61 4.59
N LYS A 165 1.72 11.23 5.82
CA LYS A 165 1.42 12.00 7.03
C LYS A 165 1.88 13.46 6.95
N SER A 166 3.14 13.72 6.60
CA SER A 166 3.63 15.10 6.56
C SER A 166 3.05 15.87 5.38
N ILE A 167 2.76 15.21 4.25
CA ILE A 167 2.07 15.83 3.13
C ILE A 167 0.66 16.25 3.54
N MET A 168 -0.09 15.35 4.18
CA MET A 168 -1.43 15.63 4.69
C MET A 168 -1.43 16.77 5.71
N GLN A 169 -0.48 16.79 6.65
CA GLN A 169 -0.41 17.86 7.63
C GLN A 169 -0.23 19.23 6.97
N ARG A 170 0.68 19.35 5.99
CA ARG A 170 0.88 20.61 5.25
C ARG A 170 -0.37 21.04 4.48
N GLN A 171 -1.11 20.09 3.92
CA GLN A 171 -2.38 20.38 3.24
C GLN A 171 -3.45 20.85 4.22
N ILE A 172 -3.61 20.16 5.35
CA ILE A 172 -4.54 20.53 6.41
C ILE A 172 -4.23 21.93 6.94
N ASP A 173 -2.97 22.22 7.29
CA ASP A 173 -2.56 23.54 7.80
C ASP A 173 -2.90 24.65 6.81
N LYS A 174 -2.65 24.41 5.52
CA LYS A 174 -2.97 25.35 4.45
C LYS A 174 -4.48 25.59 4.32
N GLU A 175 -5.26 24.52 4.24
CA GLU A 175 -6.71 24.62 4.05
C GLU A 175 -7.41 25.23 5.27
N LEU A 176 -6.97 24.87 6.49
CA LEU A 176 -7.51 25.42 7.74
C LEU A 176 -7.11 26.88 7.99
N SER A 177 -5.96 27.34 7.47
CA SER A 177 -5.56 28.75 7.54
C SER A 177 -6.40 29.67 6.63
N SER A 178 -7.16 29.09 5.71
CA SER A 178 -8.10 29.79 4.82
C SER A 178 -9.53 29.75 5.40
N SER A 179 -10.52 30.26 4.66
CA SER A 179 -11.94 30.09 5.04
C SER A 179 -12.39 28.64 4.84
N ALA A 180 -12.02 27.75 5.78
CA ALA A 180 -12.28 26.33 5.72
C ALA A 180 -13.78 26.01 5.59
N SER A 181 -14.11 25.14 4.63
CA SER A 181 -15.48 24.68 4.37
C SER A 181 -15.89 23.58 5.37
N ALA A 182 -17.19 23.30 5.46
CA ALA A 182 -17.68 22.14 6.21
C ALA A 182 -17.00 20.83 5.74
N GLN A 183 -16.78 20.70 4.43
CA GLN A 183 -16.10 19.55 3.84
C GLN A 183 -14.65 19.44 4.28
N THR A 184 -13.92 20.56 4.32
CA THR A 184 -12.52 20.61 4.78
C THR A 184 -12.40 20.11 6.22
N PHE A 185 -13.28 20.57 7.10
CA PHE A 185 -13.32 20.12 8.50
C PHE A 185 -13.63 18.64 8.62
N TYR A 186 -14.62 18.15 7.86
CA TYR A 186 -14.98 16.74 7.85
C TYR A 186 -13.82 15.85 7.35
N GLU A 187 -13.20 16.20 6.23
CA GLU A 187 -12.09 15.42 5.66
C GLU A 187 -10.89 15.38 6.61
N THR A 188 -10.61 16.48 7.29
CA THR A 188 -9.57 16.55 8.33
C THR A 188 -9.89 15.64 9.52
N ALA A 189 -11.12 15.74 10.06
CA ALA A 189 -11.57 14.92 11.18
C ALA A 189 -11.53 13.42 10.83
N ARG A 190 -12.00 13.08 9.62
CA ARG A 190 -11.98 11.71 9.11
C ARG A 190 -10.56 11.18 8.97
N TYR A 191 -9.65 11.96 8.38
CA TYR A 191 -8.25 11.57 8.26
C TYR A 191 -7.62 11.30 9.63
N TYR A 192 -7.81 12.19 10.61
CA TYR A 192 -7.32 12.01 11.97
C TYR A 192 -7.89 10.76 12.65
N GLN A 193 -9.19 10.51 12.48
CA GLN A 193 -9.86 9.30 12.96
C GLN A 193 -9.28 8.02 12.33
N GLU A 194 -9.17 7.98 10.99
CA GLU A 194 -8.64 6.82 10.25
C GLU A 194 -7.18 6.51 10.61
N GLN A 195 -6.42 7.52 11.02
CA GLN A 195 -5.03 7.39 11.48
C GLN A 195 -4.90 7.16 13.00
N GLY A 196 -5.98 7.30 13.77
CA GLY A 196 -5.94 7.18 15.23
C GLY A 196 -5.10 8.27 15.92
N ILE A 197 -5.02 9.47 15.34
CA ILE A 197 -4.23 10.60 15.84
C ILE A 197 -5.12 11.80 16.13
N TYR A 198 -4.70 12.67 17.07
CA TYR A 198 -5.36 13.95 17.35
C TYR A 198 -6.89 13.83 17.54
N LEU A 199 -7.33 12.82 18.29
CA LEU A 199 -8.75 12.45 18.38
C LEU A 199 -9.63 13.55 18.99
N ILE A 200 -9.07 14.37 19.89
CA ILE A 200 -9.79 15.50 20.49
C ILE A 200 -9.99 16.61 19.44
N GLU A 201 -8.97 16.92 18.66
CA GLU A 201 -9.02 17.85 17.55
C GLU A 201 -9.95 17.34 16.44
N ALA A 202 -9.89 16.05 16.13
CA ALA A 202 -10.80 15.40 15.18
C ALA A 202 -12.27 15.58 15.60
N LEU A 203 -12.57 15.43 16.89
CA LEU A 203 -13.92 15.65 17.42
C LEU A 203 -14.36 17.11 17.21
N SER A 204 -13.48 18.06 17.53
CA SER A 204 -13.76 19.49 17.31
C SER A 204 -14.00 19.83 15.83
N TYR A 205 -13.22 19.23 14.92
CA TYR A 205 -13.38 19.45 13.49
C TYR A 205 -14.68 18.84 12.95
N VAL A 206 -15.05 17.62 13.34
CA VAL A 206 -16.34 17.06 12.88
C VAL A 206 -17.53 17.84 13.45
N ASP A 207 -17.43 18.36 14.67
CA ASP A 207 -18.46 19.26 15.24
C ASP A 207 -18.58 20.55 14.40
N SER A 208 -17.44 21.12 13.98
CA SER A 208 -17.41 22.31 13.11
C SER A 208 -17.98 22.03 11.71
N ALA A 209 -17.76 20.82 11.18
CA ALA A 209 -18.35 20.38 9.93
C ALA A 209 -19.89 20.28 10.03
N ILE A 210 -20.41 19.73 11.12
CA ILE A 210 -21.86 19.63 11.38
C ILE A 210 -22.48 21.01 11.54
N GLU A 211 -21.87 21.91 12.31
CA GLU A 211 -22.38 23.27 12.50
C GLU A 211 -22.49 24.05 11.18
N LYS A 212 -21.49 23.89 10.30
CA LYS A 212 -21.44 24.61 9.02
C LYS A 212 -22.23 23.94 7.90
N GLY A 213 -22.21 22.62 7.84
CA GLY A 213 -22.75 21.82 6.74
C GLY A 213 -24.11 21.17 7.03
N GLY A 214 -24.55 21.20 8.29
CA GLY A 214 -25.77 20.55 8.75
C GLY A 214 -25.60 19.07 9.06
N ASP A 215 -26.69 18.46 9.51
CA ASP A 215 -26.74 17.04 9.87
C ASP A 215 -26.67 16.15 8.62
N THR A 216 -25.61 15.35 8.52
CA THR A 216 -25.48 14.30 7.52
C THR A 216 -25.17 12.97 8.18
N TYR A 217 -25.63 11.86 7.59
CA TYR A 217 -25.36 10.53 8.15
C TYR A 217 -23.85 10.27 8.31
N TYR A 218 -23.03 10.76 7.37
CA TYR A 218 -21.59 10.49 7.34
C TYR A 218 -20.78 11.39 8.30
N TYR A 219 -21.22 12.63 8.55
CA TYR A 219 -20.62 13.46 9.62
C TYR A 219 -20.85 12.82 10.99
N HIS A 220 -22.10 12.43 11.29
CA HIS A 220 -22.42 11.75 12.55
C HIS A 220 -21.75 10.39 12.67
N ARG A 221 -21.57 9.67 11.56
CA ARG A 221 -20.80 8.43 11.57
C ARG A 221 -19.37 8.66 12.05
N ILE A 222 -18.63 9.59 11.44
CA ILE A 222 -17.25 9.88 11.84
C ILE A 222 -17.19 10.34 13.29
N ARG A 223 -18.10 11.23 13.70
CA ARG A 223 -18.21 11.68 15.10
C ARG A 223 -18.41 10.52 16.08
N SER A 224 -19.26 9.55 15.75
CA SER A 224 -19.48 8.36 16.59
C SER A 224 -18.23 7.50 16.73
N LEU A 225 -17.46 7.33 15.64
CA LEU A 225 -16.21 6.58 15.65
C LEU A 225 -15.16 7.27 16.53
N ILE A 226 -14.98 8.59 16.37
CA ILE A 226 -14.05 9.38 17.19
C ILE A 226 -14.40 9.26 18.68
N LEU A 227 -15.68 9.38 19.04
CA LEU A 227 -16.14 9.22 20.42
C LEU A 227 -15.82 7.81 20.96
N ALA A 228 -15.99 6.77 20.16
CA ALA A 228 -15.65 5.41 20.55
C ALA A 228 -14.13 5.19 20.71
N ASP A 229 -13.31 5.78 19.83
CA ASP A 229 -11.84 5.75 19.92
C ASP A 229 -11.35 6.50 21.18
N LEU A 230 -12.13 7.47 21.66
CA LEU A 230 -11.95 8.15 22.95
C LEU A 230 -12.57 7.39 24.15
N ASN A 231 -13.06 6.16 23.94
CA ASN A 231 -13.76 5.33 24.94
C ASN A 231 -15.06 5.96 25.52
N ARG A 232 -15.66 6.94 24.82
CA ARG A 232 -16.93 7.59 25.20
C ARG A 232 -18.13 6.84 24.62
N TYR A 233 -18.24 5.54 24.94
CA TYR A 233 -19.15 4.61 24.27
C TYR A 233 -20.63 5.00 24.37
N THR A 234 -21.09 5.53 25.51
CA THR A 234 -22.48 6.00 25.66
C THR A 234 -22.82 7.10 24.65
N GLU A 235 -21.91 8.05 24.45
CA GLU A 235 -22.09 9.14 23.49
C GLU A 235 -21.93 8.64 22.06
N ALA A 236 -20.95 7.76 21.81
CA ALA A 236 -20.74 7.13 20.52
C ALA A 236 -21.99 6.40 20.02
N ILE A 237 -22.65 5.63 20.89
CA ILE A 237 -23.90 4.92 20.57
C ILE A 237 -25.00 5.91 20.18
N LYS A 238 -25.24 6.93 20.99
CA LYS A 238 -26.27 7.95 20.71
C LYS A 238 -26.06 8.63 19.36
N VAL A 239 -24.82 8.98 19.03
CA VAL A 239 -24.47 9.62 17.75
C VAL A 239 -24.58 8.64 16.58
N ALA A 240 -24.21 7.37 16.77
CA ALA A 240 -24.38 6.33 15.76
C ALA A 240 -25.86 6.03 15.47
N GLU A 241 -26.75 6.13 16.46
CA GLU A 241 -28.21 6.01 16.26
C GLU A 241 -28.75 7.14 15.38
N LEU A 242 -28.27 8.37 15.57
CA LEU A 242 -28.61 9.50 14.70
C LEU A 242 -28.09 9.27 13.27
N SER A 243 -26.83 8.83 13.12
CA SER A 243 -26.26 8.46 11.82
C SER A 243 -27.07 7.35 11.14
N LEU A 244 -27.51 6.35 11.90
CA LEU A 244 -28.35 5.23 11.43
C LEU A 244 -29.69 5.72 10.89
N GLU A 245 -30.38 6.61 11.62
CA GLU A 245 -31.67 7.15 11.20
C GLU A 245 -31.55 7.95 9.90
N LEU A 246 -30.54 8.84 9.80
CA LEU A 246 -30.27 9.61 8.59
C LEU A 246 -29.91 8.71 7.40
N ALA A 247 -29.06 7.69 7.62
CA ALA A 247 -28.71 6.72 6.59
C ALA A 247 -29.92 5.94 6.07
N ARG A 248 -30.85 5.54 6.96
CA ARG A 248 -32.11 4.86 6.55
C ARG A 248 -32.99 5.77 5.72
N LYS A 249 -33.16 7.04 6.12
CA LYS A 249 -33.95 8.03 5.38
C LYS A 249 -33.41 8.25 3.96
N GLU A 250 -32.10 8.16 3.77
CA GLU A 250 -31.43 8.30 2.46
C GLU A 250 -31.22 6.98 1.69
N GLY A 251 -31.69 5.84 2.20
CA GLY A 251 -31.51 4.52 1.56
C GLY A 251 -30.03 4.08 1.49
N LYS A 252 -29.21 4.46 2.46
CA LYS A 252 -27.77 4.14 2.53
C LYS A 252 -27.50 2.87 3.32
N ASP A 253 -27.95 1.73 2.79
CA ASP A 253 -27.95 0.42 3.47
C ASP A 253 -26.58 0.00 4.04
N GLU A 254 -25.48 0.34 3.35
CA GLU A 254 -24.13 0.10 3.87
C GLU A 254 -23.90 0.81 5.21
N PHE A 255 -24.23 2.10 5.29
CA PHE A 255 -24.07 2.91 6.49
C PHE A 255 -25.02 2.49 7.61
N VAL A 256 -26.22 2.01 7.26
CA VAL A 256 -27.15 1.38 8.21
C VAL A 256 -26.48 0.20 8.89
N ARG A 257 -25.98 -0.76 8.11
CA ARG A 257 -25.30 -1.96 8.64
C ARG A 257 -24.06 -1.63 9.46
N LEU A 258 -23.26 -0.65 9.01
CA LEU A 258 -22.06 -0.22 9.72
C LEU A 258 -22.37 0.41 11.08
N ASN A 259 -23.39 1.26 11.17
CA ASN A 259 -23.81 1.85 12.44
C ASN A 259 -24.40 0.81 13.39
N GLU A 260 -25.25 -0.10 12.90
CA GLU A 260 -25.80 -1.19 13.72
C GLU A 260 -24.72 -2.10 14.31
N ASN A 261 -23.70 -2.45 13.51
CA ASN A 261 -22.55 -3.23 13.98
C ASN A 261 -21.78 -2.50 15.08
N ASN A 262 -21.52 -1.21 14.90
CA ASN A 262 -20.81 -0.39 15.89
C ASN A 262 -21.61 -0.24 17.18
N ILE A 263 -22.92 0.06 17.10
CA ILE A 263 -23.81 0.17 18.25
C ILE A 263 -23.79 -1.14 19.05
N ARG A 264 -24.00 -2.29 18.39
CA ARG A 264 -23.94 -3.61 19.05
C ARG A 264 -22.60 -3.83 19.74
N LYS A 265 -21.49 -3.54 19.05
CA LYS A 265 -20.14 -3.69 19.61
C LYS A 265 -19.96 -2.81 20.85
N TRP A 266 -20.27 -1.52 20.78
CA TRP A 266 -20.04 -0.58 21.87
C TRP A 266 -20.97 -0.79 23.06
N GLN A 267 -22.18 -1.33 22.85
CA GLN A 267 -23.07 -1.75 23.94
C GLN A 267 -22.42 -2.80 24.84
N THR A 268 -21.63 -3.73 24.28
CA THR A 268 -20.90 -4.74 25.06
C THR A 268 -19.72 -4.17 25.86
N LEU A 269 -19.29 -2.93 25.54
CA LEU A 269 -18.18 -2.25 26.21
C LEU A 269 -18.66 -1.27 27.29
N LEU A 270 -19.97 -1.05 27.41
CA LEU A 270 -20.51 -0.27 28.51
C LEU A 270 -20.32 -1.03 29.83
N PRO A 271 -19.96 -0.33 30.92
CA PRO A 271 -19.90 -0.96 32.22
C PRO A 271 -21.28 -1.55 32.56
N HIS A 272 -21.34 -2.86 32.73
CA HIS A 272 -22.51 -3.50 33.30
C HIS A 272 -22.61 -3.06 34.75
N ASN A 273 -23.56 -2.18 35.06
CA ASN A 273 -23.93 -1.91 36.45
C ASN A 273 -24.34 -3.24 37.08
N LYS A 274 -23.51 -3.76 37.98
CA LYS A 274 -23.93 -4.71 39.01
C LYS A 274 -24.58 -3.94 40.15
#